data_AF-A0A2N0QLR6-F1
#
_entry.id   AF-A0A2N0QLR6-F1
#
_cell.length_a   1.000
_cell.length_b   1.000
_cell.length_c   1.000
_cell.angle_alpha   90.00
_cell.angle_beta   90.00
_cell.angle_gamma   90.00
#
_symmetry.space_group_name_H-M   'P 1'
#
loop_
_entity.id
_entity.type
_entity.pdbx_description
1 polymer ?
#
loop_
_entity_poly.entity_id
_entity_poly.type
_entity_poly.pdbx_seq_one_letter_code
_entity_poly.pdbx_strand_id
1 'polypeptide(L)'
;YGMTETSSQTATLSNEDALRKLGSSGKPLFFNQIKIADTNEPFVEGEILIRGPHVTPGYIGQFEHKNSTVDGWLHTGDIGYIDDEGYLYVVDRRTDLI
;
A
#
# COMPACT_ATOMS: atom_id res chain seq x y z
N TYR A 1 -6.80 4.00 -0.38
CA TYR A 1 -5.95 3.38 0.66
C TYR A 1 -4.78 4.29 1.00
N GLY A 2 -4.34 4.31 2.26
CA GLY A 2 -3.28 5.18 2.75
C GLY A 2 -3.11 5.09 4.28
N MET A 3 -2.02 5.64 4.78
CA MET A 3 -1.64 5.64 6.20
C MET A 3 -0.82 6.89 6.56
N THR A 4 -0.50 7.07 7.84
CA THR A 4 0.30 8.21 8.32
C THR A 4 1.68 8.25 7.67
N GLU A 5 2.32 7.09 7.56
CA GLU A 5 3.62 6.87 6.94
C GLU A 5 3.63 7.20 5.44
N THR A 6 2.46 7.35 4.82
CA THR A 6 2.31 7.73 3.42
C THR A 6 1.64 9.09 3.26
N SER A 7 1.68 9.96 4.28
CA SER A 7 1.12 11.30 4.20
C SER A 7 -0.34 11.33 3.70
N SER A 8 -1.20 10.45 4.23
CA SER A 8 -2.57 10.17 3.75
C SER A 8 -2.60 9.20 2.56
N GLN A 9 -3.18 9.59 1.43
CA GLN A 9 -3.63 8.68 0.38
C GLN A 9 -2.48 8.20 -0.53
N THR A 10 -2.41 6.89 -0.75
CA THR A 10 -1.50 6.25 -1.71
C THR A 10 -2.22 5.77 -2.97
N ALA A 11 -3.43 5.21 -2.82
CA ALA A 11 -4.26 4.72 -3.93
C ALA A 11 -5.69 5.25 -3.85
N THR A 12 -6.31 5.45 -5.02
CA THR A 12 -7.65 6.03 -5.16
C THR A 12 -8.46 5.30 -6.22
N LEU A 13 -9.69 4.95 -5.87
CA LEU A 13 -10.66 4.42 -6.83
C LEU A 13 -11.35 5.59 -7.53
N SER A 14 -11.27 5.63 -8.86
CA SER A 14 -11.94 6.66 -9.66
C SER A 14 -13.46 6.52 -9.56
N ASN A 15 -14.20 7.62 -9.76
CA ASN A 15 -15.66 7.55 -9.80
C ASN A 15 -16.17 6.67 -10.95
N GLU A 16 -15.46 6.68 -12.08
CA GLU A 16 -15.78 5.89 -13.28
C GLU A 16 -15.70 4.38 -13.00
N ASP A 17 -14.79 3.96 -12.12
CA ASP A 17 -14.58 2.55 -11.78
C ASP A 17 -15.29 2.11 -10.50
N ALA A 18 -15.89 3.04 -9.74
CA ALA A 18 -16.42 2.79 -8.41
C ALA A 18 -17.39 1.60 -8.34
N LEU A 19 -18.27 1.47 -9.35
CA LEU A 19 -19.23 0.36 -9.44
C LEU A 19 -18.63 -0.91 -10.05
N ARG A 20 -17.65 -0.77 -10.95
CA ARG A 20 -17.04 -1.90 -11.67
C ARG A 20 -16.01 -2.64 -10.82
N LYS A 21 -15.34 -1.90 -9.93
CA LYS A 21 -14.26 -2.38 -9.04
C LYS A 21 -14.66 -2.24 -7.57
N LEU A 22 -15.88 -2.65 -7.25
CA LEU A 22 -16.38 -2.66 -5.86
C LEU A 22 -15.39 -3.39 -4.94
N GLY A 23 -15.10 -2.79 -3.79
CA GLY A 23 -14.13 -3.30 -2.82
C GLY A 23 -12.67 -2.91 -3.11
N SER A 24 -12.38 -2.36 -4.30
CA SER A 24 -11.04 -1.89 -4.61
C SER A 24 -10.69 -0.62 -3.84
N SER A 25 -9.43 -0.54 -3.43
CA SER A 25 -8.78 0.69 -2.97
C SER A 25 -8.30 1.60 -4.10
N GLY A 26 -8.40 1.13 -5.35
CA GLY A 26 -8.06 1.85 -6.56
C GLY A 26 -6.63 1.68 -7.03
N LYS A 27 -6.18 2.60 -7.88
CA LYS A 27 -4.83 2.60 -8.47
C LYS A 27 -3.88 3.54 -7.70
N PRO A 28 -2.56 3.31 -7.72
CA PRO A 28 -1.60 4.25 -7.16
C PRO A 28 -1.74 5.65 -7.77
N LEU A 29 -1.59 6.69 -6.95
CA LEU A 29 -1.48 8.07 -7.45
C LEU A 29 -0.20 8.24 -8.28
N PHE A 30 -0.16 9.24 -9.17
CA PHE A 30 0.82 9.39 -10.25
C PHE A 30 2.32 9.25 -9.87
N PHE A 31 2.72 9.62 -8.64
CA PHE A 31 4.10 9.51 -8.18
C PHE A 31 4.37 8.29 -7.27
N ASN A 32 3.34 7.48 -7.02
CA ASN A 32 3.35 6.42 -6.04
C ASN A 32 3.42 5.07 -6.74
N GLN A 33 4.12 4.13 -6.12
CA GLN A 33 4.24 2.76 -6.59
C GLN A 33 3.74 1.83 -5.51
N ILE A 34 3.00 0.81 -5.94
CA ILE A 34 2.50 -0.26 -5.08
C ILE A 34 2.88 -1.58 -5.74
N LYS A 35 3.32 -2.53 -4.94
CA LYS A 35 3.47 -3.94 -5.34
C LYS A 35 3.03 -4.85 -4.19
N ILE A 36 2.87 -6.12 -4.49
CA ILE A 36 2.65 -7.17 -3.50
C ILE A 36 3.99 -7.85 -3.23
N ALA A 37 4.32 -8.13 -1.97
CA ALA A 37 5.53 -8.84 -1.61
C ALA A 37 5.55 -10.24 -2.23
N ASP A 38 6.73 -10.67 -2.68
CA ASP A 38 7.01 -12.01 -3.20
C ASP A 38 6.23 -12.47 -4.44
N THR A 39 5.43 -11.59 -5.06
CA THR A 39 4.66 -11.92 -6.27
C THR A 39 4.42 -10.70 -7.18
N ASN A 40 4.31 -10.95 -8.49
CA ASN A 40 3.77 -10.00 -9.47
C ASN A 40 2.50 -10.54 -10.15
N GLU A 41 2.04 -11.72 -9.75
CA GLU A 41 0.88 -12.37 -10.34
C GLU A 41 -0.41 -11.73 -9.84
N PRO A 42 -1.37 -11.41 -10.73
CA PRO A 42 -2.67 -10.88 -10.32
C PRO A 42 -3.41 -11.81 -9.36
N PHE A 43 -4.21 -11.21 -8.46
CA PHE A 43 -5.06 -11.91 -7.49
C PHE A 43 -4.32 -12.78 -6.45
N VAL A 44 -2.98 -12.74 -6.41
CA VAL A 44 -2.20 -13.40 -5.37
C VAL A 44 -2.02 -12.44 -4.20
N GLU A 45 -2.42 -12.88 -3.01
CA GLU A 45 -2.30 -12.12 -1.78
C GLU A 45 -0.86 -12.09 -1.26
N GLY A 46 -0.49 -10.96 -0.67
CA GLY A 46 0.77 -10.76 0.03
C GLY A 46 0.81 -9.41 0.73
N GLU A 47 1.94 -9.07 1.33
CA GLU A 47 2.11 -7.77 1.98
C GLU A 47 2.12 -6.65 0.93
N ILE A 48 1.36 -5.58 1.19
CA ILE A 48 1.34 -4.39 0.35
C ILE A 48 2.62 -3.59 0.61
N LEU A 49 3.39 -3.32 -0.44
CA LEU A 49 4.62 -2.53 -0.37
C LEU A 49 4.44 -1.22 -1.11
N ILE A 50 4.86 -0.11 -0.51
CA ILE A 50 4.68 1.24 -1.06
C ILE A 50 6.04 1.91 -1.27
N ARG A 51 6.20 2.58 -2.41
CA ARG A 51 7.35 3.47 -2.67
C ARG A 51 6.87 4.76 -3.30
N GLY A 52 7.42 5.89 -2.87
CA GLY A 52 7.08 7.19 -3.44
C GLY A 52 7.63 8.33 -2.60
N PRO A 53 7.59 9.56 -3.13
CA PRO A 53 8.09 10.75 -2.43
C PRO A 53 7.23 11.16 -1.21
N HIS A 54 6.03 10.59 -1.08
CA HIS A 54 5.10 10.84 0.02
C HIS A 54 5.33 9.92 1.24
N VAL A 55 6.22 8.93 1.11
CA VAL A 55 6.61 8.03 2.20
C VAL A 55 7.46 8.79 3.22
N THR A 56 7.15 8.59 4.50
CA THR A 56 7.83 9.24 5.63
C THR A 56 9.35 9.00 5.58
N PRO A 57 10.19 10.02 5.86
CA PRO A 57 11.63 9.83 5.97
C PRO A 57 12.04 8.99 7.18
N GLY A 58 11.11 8.74 8.12
CA GLY A 58 11.38 7.95 9.32
C GLY A 58 10.40 8.23 10.45
N TYR A 59 10.75 7.75 11.63
CA TYR A 59 10.02 7.97 12.88
C TYR A 59 10.83 8.87 13.81
N ILE A 60 10.17 9.44 14.82
CA ILE A 60 10.80 10.27 15.86
C ILE A 60 10.76 9.59 17.25
N GLY A 61 11.53 10.08 18.21
CA GLY A 61 11.60 9.55 19.58
C GLY A 61 12.21 8.15 19.67
N GLN A 62 11.62 7.26 20.47
CA GLN A 62 12.19 5.91 20.71
C GLN A 62 12.29 5.05 19.44
N PHE A 63 11.68 5.44 18.32
CA PHE A 63 11.71 4.70 17.05
C PHE A 63 12.59 5.35 15.97
N GLU A 64 13.35 6.41 16.28
CA GLU A 64 14.25 7.08 15.31
C GLU A 64 15.26 6.13 14.65
N HIS A 65 15.64 5.06 15.34
CA HIS A 65 16.56 4.05 14.83
C HIS A 65 15.92 3.07 13.82
N LYS A 66 14.59 3.08 13.68
CA LYS A 66 13.89 2.19 12.74
C LYS A 66 13.88 2.83 11.35
N ASN A 67 14.42 2.11 10.38
CA ASN A 67 14.26 2.47 8.98
C ASN A 67 12.77 2.35 8.60
N SER A 68 12.20 3.41 8.01
CA SER A 68 10.83 3.37 7.47
C SER A 68 10.74 2.55 6.18
N THR A 69 11.86 2.27 5.51
CA THR A 69 11.89 1.52 4.26
C THR A 69 13.01 0.49 4.22
N VAL A 70 12.79 -0.57 3.45
CA VAL A 70 13.78 -1.58 3.07
C VAL A 70 13.90 -1.53 1.54
N ASP A 71 15.10 -1.28 1.01
CA ASP A 71 15.35 -1.07 -0.43
C ASP A 71 14.41 -0.04 -1.08
N GLY A 72 14.06 1.01 -0.32
CA GLY A 72 13.17 2.09 -0.73
C GLY A 72 11.68 1.73 -0.71
N TRP A 73 11.30 0.55 -0.22
CA TRP A 73 9.91 0.13 -0.03
C TRP A 73 9.50 0.21 1.45
N LEU A 74 8.40 0.91 1.72
CA LEU A 74 7.69 0.83 2.98
C LEU A 74 6.93 -0.50 3.03
N HIS A 75 7.22 -1.28 4.06
CA HIS A 75 6.46 -2.47 4.44
C HIS A 75 5.27 -2.02 5.30
N THR A 76 4.05 -2.12 4.76
CA THR A 76 2.87 -1.56 5.44
C THR A 76 2.33 -2.48 6.53
N GLY A 77 2.66 -3.77 6.49
CA GLY A 77 2.00 -4.79 7.30
C GLY A 77 0.58 -5.12 6.85
N ASP A 78 0.00 -4.45 5.85
CA ASP A 78 -1.33 -4.78 5.33
C ASP A 78 -1.23 -5.88 4.26
N ILE A 79 -2.22 -6.78 4.23
CA ILE A 79 -2.32 -7.85 3.23
C ILE A 79 -3.29 -7.42 2.14
N GLY A 80 -2.91 -7.64 0.90
CA GLY A 80 -3.74 -7.35 -0.25
C GLY A 80 -3.27 -8.04 -1.52
N TYR A 81 -3.98 -7.80 -2.61
CA TYR A 81 -3.62 -8.23 -3.95
C TYR A 81 -3.86 -7.11 -4.97
N ILE A 82 -3.24 -7.23 -6.14
CA ILE A 82 -3.51 -6.38 -7.30
C ILE A 82 -4.23 -7.23 -8.34
N ASP A 83 -5.29 -6.72 -8.95
CA ASP A 83 -5.97 -7.42 -10.04
C ASP A 83 -5.23 -7.26 -11.39
N ASP A 84 -5.74 -7.93 -12.42
CA ASP A 84 -5.20 -7.91 -13.78
C ASP A 84 -5.25 -6.54 -14.47
N GLU A 85 -6.04 -5.61 -13.94
CA GLU A 85 -6.14 -4.23 -14.41
C GLU A 85 -5.33 -3.23 -13.56
N GLY A 86 -4.63 -3.69 -12.54
CA GLY A 86 -3.77 -2.88 -11.67
C GLY A 86 -4.48 -2.22 -10.48
N TYR A 87 -5.67 -2.67 -10.11
CA TYR A 87 -6.41 -2.17 -8.95
C TYR A 87 -6.01 -2.91 -7.68
N LEU A 88 -5.71 -2.16 -6.62
CA LEU A 88 -5.40 -2.69 -5.30
C LEU A 88 -6.66 -3.12 -4.57
N TYR A 89 -6.61 -4.28 -3.91
CA TYR A 89 -7.60 -4.77 -2.97
C TYR A 89 -6.91 -5.08 -1.64
N VAL A 90 -7.40 -4.47 -0.56
CA VAL A 90 -6.88 -4.70 0.79
C VAL A 90 -7.75 -5.76 1.44
N VAL A 91 -7.13 -6.83 1.91
CA VAL A 91 -7.79 -8.03 2.46
C VAL A 91 -7.81 -7.99 3.98
N ASP A 92 -6.66 -7.71 4.59
CA ASP A 92 -6.52 -7.74 6.05
C ASP A 92 -5.39 -6.80 6.53
N ARG A 93 -5.33 -6.53 7.83
CA ARG A 93 -4.21 -5.86 8.49
C ARG A 93 -3.38 -6.87 9.26
N ARG A 94 -2.19 -7.21 8.78
CA ARG A 94 -1.25 -8.08 9.51
C ARG A 94 -0.47 -7.27 10.54
N THR A 95 -1.15 -6.60 11.47
CA THR A 95 -0.76 -6.38 12.88
C THR A 95 -1.80 -5.50 13.61
N ASP A 96 -3.02 -6.00 13.78
CA ASP A 96 -3.74 -5.65 15.01
C ASP A 96 -3.24 -6.60 16.11
N LEU A 97 -2.25 -6.12 16.86
CA LEU A 97 -2.11 -6.50 18.27
C LEU A 97 -3.45 -6.19 18.94
N ILE A 98 -4.25 -7.23 19.22
CA ILE A 98 -5.33 -7.15 20.23
C ILE A 98 -4.69 -7.13 21.61
#